data_AF-A0A0D6KQL4-F1
#
_entry.id   AF-A0A0D6KQL4-F1
#
_cell.length_a   1.000
_cell.length_b   1.000
_cell.length_c   1.000
_cell.angle_alpha   90.00
_cell.angle_beta   90.00
_cell.angle_gamma   90.00
#
_symmetry.space_group_name_H-M   'P 1'
#
loop_
_entity.id
_entity.type
_entity.pdbx_description
1 polymer ?
#
loop_
_entity_poly.entity_id
_entity_poly.type
_entity_poly.pdbx_seq_one_letter_code
_entity_poly.pdbx_strand_id
1 'polypeptide(L)'
;MPDIRKLISKIAEAEARLSATQFLAPCVKGGRVRTKVAGMVYTFTPKPRQFAGWGIFQPVDAKTARVVESADLPQIAEYLQHFPQIRLRLAYQLRGQTWLAYPVNEVDMRQRLKVVKPIAVHLVTEGVAFEQIISRCYGQSCWFEEIDRRTDPMIAETLQSAIKELTPVAELQFKGMTPEMRTVYELATEQIAEFSQPQQDEKRLRKALQQGGGELSQFQDHGDYWTVNWRTADGIRHTSAIAKTDLTVISSGICLSGRDRDFDLQSLVGVIEQQDW
;
A
#
# COMPACT_ATOMS: atom_id res chain seq x y z
N MET A 1 -35.53 -35.16 14.49
CA MET A 1 -34.09 -34.98 14.17
C MET A 1 -33.96 -34.96 12.65
N PRO A 2 -33.22 -34.03 12.03
CA PRO A 2 -32.97 -34.09 10.59
C PRO A 2 -32.23 -35.39 10.25
N ASP A 3 -32.77 -36.12 9.28
CA ASP A 3 -32.22 -37.41 8.83
C ASP A 3 -30.88 -37.17 8.12
N ILE A 4 -29.79 -37.52 8.81
CA ILE A 4 -28.41 -37.33 8.36
C ILE A 4 -28.20 -37.96 6.97
N ARG A 5 -28.85 -39.09 6.67
CA ARG A 5 -28.73 -39.76 5.36
C ARG A 5 -29.32 -38.93 4.25
N LYS A 6 -30.46 -38.27 4.48
CA LYS A 6 -31.06 -37.33 3.52
C LYS A 6 -30.17 -36.12 3.28
N LEU A 7 -29.45 -35.65 4.30
CA LEU A 7 -28.50 -34.55 4.16
C LEU A 7 -27.30 -34.96 3.28
N ILE A 8 -26.74 -36.16 3.53
CA ILE A 8 -25.63 -36.72 2.76
C ILE A 8 -26.02 -36.92 1.29
N SER A 9 -27.21 -37.48 1.03
CA SER A 9 -27.71 -37.64 -0.34
C SER A 9 -27.87 -36.30 -1.07
N LYS A 10 -28.40 -35.28 -0.40
CA LYS A 10 -28.52 -33.93 -0.97
C LYS A 10 -27.16 -33.31 -1.30
N ILE A 11 -26.15 -33.53 -0.47
CA ILE A 11 -24.78 -33.04 -0.71
C ILE A 11 -24.17 -33.79 -1.90
N ALA A 12 -24.31 -35.11 -1.96
CA ALA A 12 -23.80 -35.93 -3.06
C ALA A 12 -24.44 -35.55 -4.42
N GLU A 13 -25.75 -35.31 -4.45
CA GLU A 13 -26.43 -34.80 -5.66
C GLU A 13 -25.94 -33.40 -6.06
N ALA A 14 -25.70 -32.52 -5.08
CA ALA A 14 -25.21 -31.18 -5.33
C ALA A 14 -23.77 -31.19 -5.88
N GLU A 15 -22.92 -32.08 -5.37
CA GLU A 15 -21.56 -32.29 -5.86
C GLU A 15 -21.54 -32.89 -7.27
N ALA A 16 -22.41 -33.87 -7.55
CA ALA A 16 -22.57 -34.42 -8.90
C ALA A 16 -22.97 -33.33 -9.90
N ARG A 17 -23.94 -32.48 -9.55
CA ARG A 17 -24.35 -31.34 -10.39
C ARG A 17 -23.21 -30.34 -10.58
N LEU A 18 -22.42 -30.06 -9.53
CA LEU A 18 -21.30 -29.13 -9.60
C LEU A 18 -20.29 -29.54 -10.68
N SER A 19 -19.98 -30.83 -10.82
CA SER A 19 -19.08 -31.31 -11.88
C SER A 19 -19.58 -31.01 -13.30
N ALA A 20 -20.91 -30.95 -13.48
CA ALA A 20 -21.55 -30.64 -14.75
C ALA A 20 -21.86 -29.14 -14.94
N THR A 21 -21.66 -28.31 -13.90
CA THR A 21 -22.06 -26.89 -13.92
C THR A 21 -20.87 -25.98 -14.14
N GLN A 22 -21.02 -25.01 -15.04
CA GLN A 22 -20.08 -23.93 -15.21
C GLN A 22 -20.36 -22.82 -14.19
N PHE A 23 -19.31 -22.16 -13.71
CA PHE A 23 -19.46 -21.03 -12.80
C PHE A 23 -18.49 -19.91 -13.16
N LEU A 24 -18.96 -18.66 -13.00
CA LEU A 24 -18.13 -17.48 -13.17
C LEU A 24 -17.38 -17.17 -11.87
N ALA A 25 -16.09 -16.88 -11.99
CA ALA A 25 -15.30 -16.41 -10.85
C ALA A 25 -14.17 -15.47 -11.30
N PRO A 26 -13.77 -14.51 -10.45
CA PRO A 26 -12.54 -13.77 -10.66
C PRO A 26 -11.34 -14.63 -10.29
N CYS A 27 -10.26 -14.50 -11.06
CA CYS A 27 -9.00 -15.18 -10.80
C CYS A 27 -7.82 -14.22 -10.95
N VAL A 28 -7.02 -14.07 -9.90
CA VAL A 28 -5.71 -13.41 -9.98
C VAL A 28 -4.65 -14.43 -10.36
N LYS A 29 -3.56 -13.98 -11.01
CA LYS A 29 -2.47 -14.87 -11.44
C LYS A 29 -1.94 -15.73 -10.28
N GLY A 30 -2.01 -17.06 -10.43
CA GLY A 30 -1.61 -18.02 -9.39
C GLY A 30 -2.60 -18.18 -8.24
N GLY A 31 -3.76 -17.54 -8.32
CA GLY A 31 -4.87 -17.65 -7.37
C GLY A 31 -5.67 -18.94 -7.53
N ARG A 32 -6.66 -19.09 -6.64
CA ARG A 32 -7.66 -20.17 -6.68
C ARG A 32 -9.03 -19.58 -6.92
N VAL A 33 -9.90 -20.34 -7.56
CA VAL A 33 -11.30 -19.94 -7.80
C VAL A 33 -12.21 -20.66 -6.82
N ARG A 34 -13.30 -20.00 -6.43
CA ARG A 34 -14.24 -20.52 -5.44
C ARG A 34 -15.66 -20.41 -5.95
N THR A 35 -16.47 -21.40 -5.63
CA THR A 35 -17.91 -21.38 -5.84
C THR A 35 -18.62 -21.97 -4.63
N LYS A 36 -19.88 -21.58 -4.43
CA LYS A 36 -20.69 -22.03 -3.30
C LYS A 36 -21.88 -22.84 -3.81
N VAL A 37 -21.96 -24.09 -3.40
CA VAL A 37 -23.07 -24.99 -3.75
C VAL A 37 -23.63 -25.59 -2.47
N ALA A 38 -24.96 -25.52 -2.30
CA ALA A 38 -25.66 -26.04 -1.12
C ALA A 38 -25.07 -25.57 0.22
N GLY A 39 -24.52 -24.35 0.27
CA GLY A 39 -23.90 -23.80 1.49
C GLY A 39 -22.40 -24.11 1.64
N MET A 40 -21.84 -25.05 0.88
CA MET A 40 -20.44 -25.45 0.93
C MET A 40 -19.60 -24.66 -0.08
N VAL A 41 -18.41 -24.23 0.34
CA VAL A 41 -17.46 -23.51 -0.52
C VAL A 41 -16.47 -24.49 -1.09
N TYR A 42 -16.49 -24.65 -2.42
CA TYR A 42 -15.52 -25.45 -3.15
C TYR A 42 -14.40 -24.53 -3.65
N THR A 43 -13.16 -24.98 -3.53
CA THR A 43 -11.98 -24.21 -3.95
C THR A 43 -11.20 -25.01 -4.97
N PHE A 44 -11.04 -24.46 -6.17
CA PHE A 44 -10.36 -25.09 -7.29
C PHE A 44 -9.10 -24.34 -7.69
N THR A 45 -8.11 -25.09 -8.16
CA THR A 45 -6.95 -24.56 -8.87
C THR A 45 -7.31 -24.43 -10.36
N PRO A 46 -7.19 -23.25 -10.97
CA PRO A 46 -7.52 -23.06 -12.37
C PRO A 46 -6.52 -23.79 -13.28
N LYS A 47 -7.02 -24.32 -14.40
CA LYS A 47 -6.24 -24.85 -15.52
C LYS A 47 -6.58 -24.03 -16.78
N PRO A 48 -5.62 -23.31 -17.38
CA PRO A 48 -4.20 -23.22 -17.02
C PRO A 48 -3.95 -22.43 -15.72
N ARG A 49 -2.90 -22.78 -14.97
CA ARG A 49 -2.58 -22.18 -13.66
C ARG A 49 -2.23 -20.69 -13.72
N GLN A 50 -1.82 -20.23 -14.91
CA GLN A 50 -1.43 -18.84 -15.15
C GLN A 50 -2.58 -17.93 -15.60
N PHE A 51 -3.80 -18.47 -15.72
CA PHE A 51 -4.97 -17.66 -16.04
C PHE A 51 -5.13 -16.52 -15.02
N ALA A 52 -5.47 -15.34 -15.53
CA ALA A 52 -5.77 -14.15 -14.74
C ALA A 52 -6.87 -13.37 -15.46
N GLY A 53 -7.87 -12.91 -14.71
CA GLY A 53 -9.05 -12.25 -15.23
C GLY A 53 -10.35 -12.88 -14.72
N TRP A 54 -11.43 -12.55 -15.40
CA TRP A 54 -12.75 -13.12 -15.18
C TRP A 54 -12.95 -14.32 -16.10
N GLY A 55 -13.23 -15.48 -15.53
CA GLY A 55 -13.35 -16.72 -16.29
C GLY A 55 -14.62 -17.47 -15.94
N ILE A 56 -15.10 -18.22 -16.93
CA ILE A 56 -16.11 -19.27 -16.74
C ILE A 56 -15.35 -20.58 -16.57
N PHE A 57 -15.55 -21.20 -15.41
CA PHE A 57 -14.83 -22.39 -14.98
C PHE A 57 -15.75 -23.59 -14.93
N GLN A 58 -15.21 -24.75 -15.33
CA GLN A 58 -15.86 -26.04 -15.15
C GLN A 58 -14.97 -26.94 -14.29
N PRO A 59 -15.46 -27.48 -13.16
CA PRO A 59 -14.73 -28.46 -12.37
C PRO A 59 -14.38 -29.69 -13.23
N VAL A 60 -13.12 -30.13 -13.18
CA VAL A 60 -12.65 -31.37 -13.83
C VAL A 60 -12.47 -32.48 -12.80
N ASP A 61 -12.06 -32.08 -11.59
CA ASP A 61 -11.93 -32.96 -10.43
C ASP A 61 -12.21 -32.17 -9.14
N ALA A 62 -12.10 -32.81 -7.98
CA ALA A 62 -12.40 -32.20 -6.68
C ALA A 62 -11.51 -30.99 -6.31
N LYS A 63 -10.38 -30.77 -7.01
CA LYS A 63 -9.39 -29.72 -6.70
C LYS A 63 -9.06 -28.83 -7.89
N THR A 64 -9.47 -29.17 -9.11
CA THR A 64 -9.12 -28.41 -10.31
C THR A 64 -10.34 -28.09 -11.16
N ALA A 65 -10.33 -26.88 -11.73
CA ALA A 65 -11.35 -26.41 -12.66
C ALA A 65 -10.66 -25.88 -13.93
N ARG A 66 -11.17 -26.27 -15.08
CA ARG A 66 -10.68 -25.79 -16.38
C ARG A 66 -11.38 -24.50 -16.75
N VAL A 67 -10.63 -23.54 -17.27
CA VAL A 67 -11.19 -22.34 -17.91
C VAL A 67 -11.86 -22.78 -19.21
N VAL A 68 -13.17 -22.57 -19.32
CA VAL A 68 -13.93 -22.82 -20.55
C VAL A 68 -13.72 -21.63 -21.48
N GLU A 69 -13.95 -20.43 -20.96
CA GLU A 69 -13.79 -19.16 -21.67
C GLU A 69 -13.60 -17.99 -20.70
N SER A 70 -13.22 -16.83 -21.23
CA SER A 70 -13.21 -15.57 -20.48
C SER A 70 -14.63 -15.03 -20.41
N ALA A 71 -15.03 -14.51 -19.25
CA ALA A 71 -16.34 -13.89 -19.10
C ALA A 71 -16.40 -12.55 -19.84
N ASP A 72 -17.57 -12.22 -20.38
CA ASP A 72 -17.82 -10.93 -21.02
C ASP A 72 -18.19 -9.83 -20.00
N LEU A 73 -18.20 -8.57 -20.45
CA LEU A 73 -18.51 -7.44 -19.57
C LEU A 73 -19.90 -7.51 -18.94
N PRO A 74 -20.98 -7.88 -19.64
CA PRO A 74 -22.30 -8.08 -19.04
C PRO A 74 -22.31 -9.12 -17.91
N GLN A 75 -21.69 -10.28 -18.10
CA GLN A 75 -21.62 -11.34 -17.09
C GLN A 75 -20.82 -10.89 -15.86
N ILE A 76 -19.72 -10.16 -16.08
CA ILE A 76 -18.93 -9.58 -14.99
C ILE A 76 -19.77 -8.58 -14.20
N ALA A 77 -20.50 -7.69 -14.89
CA ALA A 77 -21.36 -6.70 -14.25
C ALA A 77 -22.46 -7.36 -13.41
N GLU A 78 -23.14 -8.38 -13.93
CA GLU A 78 -24.17 -9.14 -13.21
C GLU A 78 -23.58 -9.80 -11.95
N TYR A 79 -22.43 -10.46 -12.07
CA TYR A 79 -21.75 -11.08 -10.94
C TYR A 79 -21.38 -10.06 -9.86
N LEU A 80 -20.87 -8.91 -10.28
CA LEU A 80 -20.41 -7.84 -9.39
C LEU A 80 -21.55 -7.16 -8.62
N GLN A 81 -22.77 -7.12 -9.17
CA GLN A 81 -23.94 -6.53 -8.51
C GLN A 81 -24.31 -7.18 -7.18
N HIS A 82 -23.89 -8.43 -6.95
CA HIS A 82 -24.11 -9.14 -5.69
C HIS A 82 -23.30 -8.59 -4.51
N PHE A 83 -22.32 -7.70 -4.77
CA PHE A 83 -21.43 -7.18 -3.74
C PHE A 83 -21.65 -5.68 -3.48
N PRO A 84 -21.41 -5.24 -2.23
CA PRO A 84 -21.39 -3.82 -1.90
C PRO A 84 -20.41 -3.04 -2.80
N GLN A 85 -20.91 -1.96 -3.36
CA GLN A 85 -20.13 -0.98 -4.09
C GLN A 85 -19.34 -0.10 -3.12
N ILE A 86 -18.06 0.16 -3.40
CA ILE A 86 -17.20 1.02 -2.59
C ILE A 86 -16.34 1.88 -3.53
N ARG A 87 -16.26 3.17 -3.23
CA ARG A 87 -15.39 4.11 -3.95
C ARG A 87 -14.02 4.14 -3.32
N LEU A 88 -13.02 3.83 -4.13
CA LEU A 88 -11.62 3.80 -3.72
C LEU A 88 -10.82 4.71 -4.66
N ARG A 89 -9.68 5.21 -4.18
CA ARG A 89 -8.70 5.91 -4.99
C ARG A 89 -7.43 5.07 -5.09
N LEU A 90 -6.96 4.88 -6.31
CA LEU A 90 -5.74 4.12 -6.58
C LEU A 90 -4.51 4.87 -6.04
N ALA A 91 -3.63 4.17 -5.33
CA ALA A 91 -2.35 4.71 -4.89
C ALA A 91 -1.25 4.30 -5.89
N TYR A 92 -0.89 3.02 -5.91
CA TYR A 92 0.13 2.47 -6.79
C TYR A 92 -0.14 1.00 -7.15
N GLN A 93 0.48 0.54 -8.23
CA GLN A 93 0.34 -0.83 -8.71
C GLN A 93 1.19 -1.78 -7.87
N LEU A 94 0.58 -2.81 -7.27
CA LEU A 94 1.30 -3.82 -6.50
C LEU A 94 1.94 -4.85 -7.44
N ARG A 95 1.12 -5.49 -8.28
CA ARG A 95 1.58 -6.49 -9.25
C ARG A 95 0.52 -6.79 -10.30
N GLY A 96 0.88 -6.71 -11.57
CA GLY A 96 -0.06 -6.95 -12.68
C GLY A 96 -1.32 -6.09 -12.50
N GLN A 97 -2.50 -6.66 -12.65
CA GLN A 97 -3.77 -5.90 -12.49
C GLN A 97 -4.21 -5.75 -11.03
N THR A 98 -3.28 -5.81 -10.06
CA THR A 98 -3.60 -5.57 -8.64
C THR A 98 -2.97 -4.27 -8.18
N TRP A 99 -3.78 -3.40 -7.59
CA TRP A 99 -3.40 -2.09 -7.09
C TRP A 99 -3.65 -1.98 -5.61
N LEU A 100 -2.85 -1.17 -4.92
CA LEU A 100 -3.21 -0.68 -3.60
C LEU A 100 -4.10 0.56 -3.77
N ALA A 101 -5.19 0.61 -2.99
CA ALA A 101 -6.12 1.72 -3.02
C ALA A 101 -6.57 2.09 -1.60
N TYR A 102 -7.06 3.32 -1.43
CA TYR A 102 -7.61 3.81 -0.16
C TYR A 102 -9.06 4.27 -0.34
N PRO A 103 -9.94 4.13 0.67
CA PRO A 103 -11.30 4.65 0.58
C PRO A 103 -11.34 6.17 0.37
N VAL A 104 -12.21 6.61 -0.54
CA VAL A 104 -12.48 8.05 -0.76
C VAL A 104 -13.25 8.67 0.41
N ASN A 105 -13.98 7.83 1.16
CA ASN A 105 -14.73 8.25 2.34
C ASN A 105 -14.58 7.19 3.43
N GLU A 106 -13.86 7.54 4.51
CA GLU A 106 -13.63 6.61 5.62
C GLU A 106 -14.92 6.27 6.39
N VAL A 107 -15.89 7.17 6.46
CA VAL A 107 -17.15 6.95 7.17
C VAL A 107 -18.00 5.90 6.46
N ASP A 108 -18.18 6.04 5.13
CA ASP A 108 -18.88 5.03 4.31
C ASP A 108 -18.17 3.67 4.40
N MET A 109 -16.84 3.68 4.41
CA MET A 109 -16.02 2.48 4.57
C MET A 109 -16.22 1.80 5.94
N ARG A 110 -16.23 2.56 7.05
CA ARG A 110 -16.52 2.02 8.39
C ARG A 110 -17.91 1.40 8.46
N GLN A 111 -18.90 2.00 7.82
CA GLN A 111 -20.27 1.49 7.83
C GLN A 111 -20.40 0.17 7.05
N ARG A 112 -19.75 0.05 5.89
CA ARG A 112 -19.86 -1.13 5.03
C ARG A 112 -18.94 -2.28 5.42
N LEU A 113 -17.68 -1.98 5.77
CA LEU A 113 -16.63 -2.98 6.00
C LEU A 113 -16.03 -2.98 7.42
N LYS A 114 -16.50 -2.08 8.31
CA LYS A 114 -16.06 -1.97 9.72
C LYS A 114 -14.59 -1.63 9.96
N VAL A 115 -13.79 -1.55 8.90
CA VAL A 115 -12.34 -1.31 8.96
C VAL A 115 -11.98 -0.29 7.89
N VAL A 116 -11.12 0.66 8.26
CA VAL A 116 -10.51 1.63 7.34
C VAL A 116 -9.04 1.33 7.27
N LYS A 117 -8.57 0.96 6.08
CA LYS A 117 -7.16 0.70 5.78
C LYS A 117 -6.96 0.68 4.26
N PRO A 118 -5.70 0.74 3.79
CA PRO A 118 -5.39 0.45 2.39
C PRO A 118 -5.82 -0.98 2.02
N ILE A 119 -6.37 -1.15 0.82
CA ILE A 119 -6.92 -2.42 0.34
C ILE A 119 -6.39 -2.72 -1.06
N ALA A 120 -6.09 -4.00 -1.30
CA ALA A 120 -5.76 -4.48 -2.62
C ALA A 120 -7.03 -4.60 -3.48
N VAL A 121 -7.03 -3.93 -4.63
CA VAL A 121 -8.07 -4.04 -5.66
C VAL A 121 -7.52 -4.84 -6.82
N HIS A 122 -8.24 -5.88 -7.21
CA HIS A 122 -7.83 -6.82 -8.25
C HIS A 122 -8.54 -6.55 -9.57
N LEU A 123 -7.89 -7.01 -10.64
CA LEU A 123 -8.39 -6.95 -12.02
C LEU A 123 -8.68 -5.52 -12.49
N VAL A 124 -7.90 -4.54 -12.00
CA VAL A 124 -7.97 -3.15 -12.46
C VAL A 124 -7.48 -3.08 -13.91
N THR A 125 -8.37 -2.67 -14.81
CA THR A 125 -8.07 -2.41 -16.21
C THR A 125 -7.91 -0.92 -16.43
N GLU A 126 -6.82 -0.52 -17.09
CA GLU A 126 -6.55 0.89 -17.45
C GLU A 126 -6.43 1.87 -16.28
N GLY A 127 -6.26 1.38 -15.05
CA GLY A 127 -6.13 2.25 -13.88
C GLY A 127 -4.83 3.04 -13.86
N VAL A 128 -4.93 4.31 -13.46
CA VAL A 128 -3.80 5.22 -13.24
C VAL A 128 -3.75 5.64 -11.76
N ALA A 129 -2.55 5.95 -11.25
CA ALA A 129 -2.39 6.46 -9.90
C ALA A 129 -3.29 7.68 -9.65
N PHE A 130 -3.89 7.71 -8.46
CA PHE A 130 -4.83 8.72 -7.98
C PHE A 130 -6.20 8.77 -8.65
N GLU A 131 -6.47 7.92 -9.64
CA GLU A 131 -7.81 7.81 -10.18
C GLU A 131 -8.77 7.25 -9.14
N GLN A 132 -9.97 7.83 -9.11
CA GLN A 132 -11.07 7.28 -8.35
C GLN A 132 -11.74 6.17 -9.15
N ILE A 133 -11.93 5.04 -8.50
CA ILE A 133 -12.56 3.86 -9.08
C ILE A 133 -13.78 3.44 -8.25
N ILE A 134 -14.68 2.76 -8.92
CA ILE A 134 -15.75 1.99 -8.30
C ILE A 134 -15.26 0.55 -8.19
N SER A 135 -15.35 0.01 -6.98
CA SER A 135 -14.98 -1.35 -6.66
C SER A 135 -16.11 -2.09 -5.96
N ARG A 136 -16.04 -3.42 -6.02
CA ARG A 136 -17.01 -4.34 -5.41
C ARG A 136 -16.27 -5.24 -4.46
N CYS A 137 -16.66 -5.23 -3.20
CA CYS A 137 -15.90 -5.86 -2.14
C CYS A 137 -16.69 -6.96 -1.43
N TYR A 138 -16.03 -8.08 -1.17
CA TYR A 138 -16.54 -9.17 -0.36
C TYR A 138 -15.45 -9.69 0.59
N GLY A 139 -15.68 -9.52 1.89
CA GLY A 139 -14.70 -9.85 2.92
C GLY A 139 -13.44 -9.02 2.74
N GLN A 140 -12.32 -9.68 2.41
CA GLN A 140 -11.02 -9.03 2.20
C GLN A 140 -10.68 -8.81 0.71
N SER A 141 -11.53 -9.27 -0.21
CA SER A 141 -11.29 -9.17 -1.64
C SER A 141 -12.11 -8.03 -2.23
N CYS A 142 -11.46 -7.17 -3.03
CA CYS A 142 -12.11 -6.14 -3.80
C CYS A 142 -11.74 -6.28 -5.28
N TRP A 143 -12.73 -6.11 -6.14
CA TRP A 143 -12.56 -6.17 -7.59
C TRP A 143 -12.93 -4.83 -8.21
N PHE A 144 -12.18 -4.46 -9.24
CA PHE A 144 -12.47 -3.30 -10.07
C PHE A 144 -13.77 -3.52 -10.85
N GLU A 145 -14.62 -2.49 -10.88
CA GLU A 145 -15.81 -2.44 -11.73
C GLU A 145 -15.59 -1.42 -12.85
N GLU A 146 -15.32 -0.17 -12.50
CA GLU A 146 -15.10 0.92 -13.47
C GLU A 146 -14.34 2.11 -12.85
N ILE A 147 -13.85 3.01 -13.72
CA ILE A 147 -13.34 4.33 -13.31
C ILE A 147 -14.54 5.23 -13.00
N ASP A 148 -14.51 5.94 -11.86
CA ASP A 148 -15.59 6.85 -11.46
C ASP A 148 -15.49 8.17 -12.23
N ARG A 149 -16.08 8.21 -13.42
CA ARG A 149 -16.09 9.38 -14.33
C ARG A 149 -16.84 10.60 -13.78
N ARG A 150 -17.51 10.48 -12.62
CA ARG A 150 -18.17 11.62 -11.95
C ARG A 150 -17.20 12.45 -11.12
N THR A 151 -15.99 11.95 -10.91
CA THR A 151 -14.94 12.62 -10.15
C THR A 151 -14.30 13.71 -10.99
N ASP A 152 -13.87 14.80 -10.36
CA ASP A 152 -13.06 15.82 -11.01
C ASP A 152 -11.68 15.26 -11.40
N PRO A 153 -11.36 15.16 -12.71
CA PRO A 153 -10.09 14.61 -13.17
C PRO A 153 -8.88 15.46 -12.73
N MET A 154 -9.08 16.77 -12.48
CA MET A 154 -8.02 17.68 -12.07
C MET A 154 -7.35 17.24 -10.77
N ILE A 155 -8.09 16.55 -9.90
CA ILE A 155 -7.54 16.06 -8.63
C ILE A 155 -6.47 15.01 -8.87
N ALA A 156 -6.73 14.03 -9.76
CA ALA A 156 -5.76 13.00 -10.09
C ALA A 156 -4.53 13.63 -10.77
N GLU A 157 -4.75 14.53 -11.72
CA GLU A 157 -3.68 15.25 -12.43
C GLU A 157 -2.80 16.10 -11.49
N THR A 158 -3.42 16.78 -10.51
CA THR A 158 -2.70 17.58 -9.51
C THR A 158 -1.82 16.69 -8.63
N LEU A 159 -2.34 15.57 -8.14
CA LEU A 159 -1.58 14.63 -7.32
C LEU A 159 -0.44 13.97 -8.11
N GLN A 160 -0.66 13.63 -9.38
CA GLN A 160 0.40 13.12 -10.25
C GLN A 160 1.49 14.17 -10.52
N SER A 161 1.10 15.44 -10.71
CA SER A 161 2.05 16.54 -10.89
C SER A 161 2.88 16.78 -9.62
N ALA A 162 2.26 16.74 -8.45
CA ALA A 162 2.96 16.85 -7.17
C ALA A 162 4.01 15.73 -6.97
N ILE A 163 3.71 14.49 -7.40
CA ILE A 163 4.72 13.42 -7.40
C ILE A 163 5.91 13.78 -8.32
N LYS A 164 5.64 14.27 -9.53
CA LYS A 164 6.69 14.65 -10.49
C LYS A 164 7.57 15.80 -9.96
N GLU A 165 6.98 16.71 -9.21
CA GLU A 165 7.65 17.84 -8.56
C GLU A 165 8.27 17.48 -7.21
N LEU A 166 8.17 16.21 -6.78
CA LEU A 166 8.65 15.71 -5.49
C LEU A 166 8.10 16.50 -4.29
N THR A 167 6.86 17.00 -4.39
CA THR A 167 6.26 17.83 -3.34
C THR A 167 6.09 17.04 -2.04
N PRO A 168 6.66 17.49 -0.90
CA PRO A 168 6.49 16.82 0.38
C PRO A 168 5.01 16.73 0.79
N VAL A 169 4.63 15.65 1.48
CA VAL A 169 3.24 15.43 1.95
C VAL A 169 2.73 16.60 2.82
N ALA A 170 3.63 17.23 3.59
CA ALA A 170 3.32 18.36 4.46
C ALA A 170 3.02 19.66 3.68
N GLU A 171 3.58 19.81 2.49
CA GLU A 171 3.42 20.99 1.62
C GLU A 171 2.29 20.79 0.59
N LEU A 172 1.80 19.56 0.42
CA LEU A 172 0.73 19.24 -0.50
C LEU A 172 -0.60 19.87 -0.06
N GLN A 173 -0.98 20.93 -0.78
CA GLN A 173 -2.22 21.65 -0.55
C GLN A 173 -2.80 22.21 -1.85
N PHE A 174 -4.09 21.95 -2.07
CA PHE A 174 -4.88 22.54 -3.14
C PHE A 174 -6.36 22.59 -2.75
N LYS A 175 -7.16 23.35 -3.49
CA LYS A 175 -8.60 23.47 -3.23
C LYS A 175 -9.29 22.12 -3.37
N GLY A 176 -10.00 21.68 -2.33
CA GLY A 176 -10.72 20.39 -2.33
C GLY A 176 -9.88 19.20 -1.86
N MET A 177 -8.66 19.43 -1.35
CA MET A 177 -7.86 18.40 -0.71
C MET A 177 -8.57 17.82 0.52
N THR A 178 -8.68 16.50 0.60
CA THR A 178 -9.23 15.80 1.77
C THR A 178 -8.15 15.00 2.50
N PRO A 179 -8.37 14.64 3.78
CA PRO A 179 -7.46 13.75 4.51
C PRO A 179 -7.19 12.44 3.77
N GLU A 180 -8.21 11.83 3.17
CA GLU A 180 -8.09 10.59 2.40
C GLU A 180 -7.19 10.76 1.18
N MET A 181 -7.25 11.91 0.49
CA MET A 181 -6.35 12.21 -0.62
C MET A 181 -4.90 12.35 -0.15
N ARG A 182 -4.68 12.94 1.03
CA ARG A 182 -3.34 13.04 1.63
C ARG A 182 -2.79 11.66 1.94
N THR A 183 -3.61 10.79 2.53
CA THR A 183 -3.23 9.40 2.83
C THR A 183 -2.89 8.63 1.56
N VAL A 184 -3.67 8.77 0.48
CA VAL A 184 -3.36 8.12 -0.81
C VAL A 184 -2.03 8.62 -1.37
N TYR A 185 -1.77 9.93 -1.29
CA TYR A 185 -0.52 10.52 -1.74
C TYR A 185 0.67 9.99 -0.96
N GLU A 186 0.58 9.96 0.38
CA GLU A 186 1.59 9.38 1.26
C GLU A 186 1.89 7.92 0.90
N LEU A 187 0.85 7.08 0.72
CA LEU A 187 1.01 5.69 0.30
C LEU A 187 1.73 5.56 -1.05
N ALA A 188 1.47 6.47 -1.99
CA ALA A 188 2.09 6.45 -3.30
C ALA A 188 3.56 6.89 -3.24
N THR A 189 3.90 7.88 -2.41
CA THR A 189 5.27 8.40 -2.29
C THR A 189 6.18 7.49 -1.46
N GLU A 190 5.65 6.71 -0.52
CA GLU A 190 6.43 5.71 0.24
C GLU A 190 7.16 4.68 -0.65
N GLN A 191 6.67 4.44 -1.87
CA GLN A 191 7.29 3.50 -2.82
C GLN A 191 8.40 4.13 -3.66
N ILE A 192 8.55 5.46 -3.61
CA ILE A 192 9.46 6.22 -4.45
C ILE A 192 10.73 6.51 -3.64
N ALA A 193 11.88 6.08 -4.16
CA ALA A 193 13.16 6.14 -3.44
C ALA A 193 13.54 7.59 -3.08
N GLU A 194 13.26 8.52 -3.99
CA GLU A 194 13.51 9.96 -3.87
C GLU A 194 12.75 10.59 -2.68
N PHE A 195 11.56 10.05 -2.34
CA PHE A 195 10.81 10.44 -1.14
C PHE A 195 11.25 9.69 0.12
N SER A 196 11.85 8.51 -0.05
CA SER A 196 12.35 7.68 1.06
C SER A 196 13.73 8.13 1.57
N GLN A 197 14.51 8.80 0.72
CA GLN A 197 15.89 9.19 1.02
C GLN A 197 15.97 10.17 2.21
N PRO A 198 15.15 11.24 2.31
CA PRO A 198 15.12 12.10 3.48
C PRO A 198 14.75 11.35 4.77
N GLN A 199 13.82 10.39 4.72
CA GLN A 199 13.44 9.58 5.89
C GLN A 199 14.53 8.61 6.32
N GLN A 200 15.27 8.02 5.37
CA GLN A 200 16.40 7.14 5.66
C GLN A 200 17.57 7.93 6.24
N ASP A 201 17.84 9.12 5.70
CA ASP A 201 18.85 10.05 6.17
C ASP A 201 18.54 10.51 7.60
N GLU A 202 17.29 10.89 7.89
CA GLU A 202 16.86 11.24 9.25
C GLU A 202 17.03 10.08 10.23
N LYS A 203 16.63 8.86 9.84
CA LYS A 203 16.79 7.67 10.68
C LYS A 203 18.27 7.38 10.96
N ARG A 204 19.14 7.53 9.97
CA ARG A 204 20.58 7.35 10.10
C ARG A 204 21.17 8.37 11.07
N LEU A 205 20.83 9.65 10.91
CA LEU A 205 21.26 10.73 11.79
C LEU A 205 20.77 10.54 13.24
N ARG A 206 19.48 10.23 13.41
CA ARG A 206 18.89 9.99 14.73
C ARG A 206 19.55 8.83 15.45
N LYS A 207 19.84 7.73 14.74
CA LYS A 207 20.53 6.57 15.32
C LYS A 207 21.94 6.91 15.78
N ALA A 208 22.71 7.64 14.96
CA ALA A 208 24.07 8.03 15.30
C ALA A 208 24.12 8.97 16.52
N LEU A 209 23.21 9.94 16.59
CA LEU A 209 23.09 10.85 17.73
C LEU A 209 22.69 10.11 19.00
N GLN A 210 21.69 9.22 18.94
CA GLN A 210 21.23 8.45 20.10
C GLN A 210 22.31 7.53 20.67
N GLN A 211 23.16 6.95 19.81
CA GLN A 211 24.30 6.13 20.26
C GLN A 211 25.35 6.94 21.02
N GLY A 212 25.44 8.24 20.75
CA GLY A 212 26.33 9.16 21.45
C GLY A 212 25.70 9.89 22.65
N GLY A 213 24.40 9.74 22.91
CA GLY A 213 23.67 10.44 23.99
C GLY A 213 22.80 11.62 23.53
N GLY A 214 22.84 11.97 22.24
CA GLY A 214 22.19 13.15 21.68
C GLY A 214 20.82 12.89 21.02
N GLU A 215 20.02 13.94 20.91
CA GLU A 215 18.70 13.93 20.25
C GLU A 215 18.68 14.84 19.01
N LEU A 216 18.25 14.28 17.87
CA LEU A 216 18.09 15.04 16.62
C LEU A 216 16.92 16.01 16.72
N SER A 217 17.16 17.31 16.50
CA SER A 217 16.10 18.33 16.44
C SER A 217 15.67 18.61 15.00
N GLN A 218 16.62 18.81 14.09
CA GLN A 218 16.36 19.12 12.68
C GLN A 218 17.62 18.82 11.86
N PHE A 219 17.49 18.56 10.57
CA PHE A 219 18.62 18.58 9.66
C PHE A 219 18.27 19.28 8.34
N GLN A 220 19.28 19.76 7.65
CA GLN A 220 19.20 20.35 6.32
C GLN A 220 20.21 19.68 5.40
N ASP A 221 19.80 19.44 4.17
CA ASP A 221 20.62 18.81 3.14
C ASP A 221 21.29 19.86 2.24
N HIS A 222 22.61 19.79 2.09
CA HIS A 222 23.42 20.65 1.21
C HIS A 222 24.10 19.88 0.07
N GLY A 223 23.58 18.71 -0.31
CA GLY A 223 24.11 17.87 -1.39
C GLY A 223 25.18 16.91 -0.89
N ASP A 224 26.36 17.43 -0.52
CA ASP A 224 27.51 16.60 -0.12
C ASP A 224 27.57 16.35 1.41
N TYR A 225 26.87 17.19 2.17
CA TYR A 225 26.83 17.12 3.64
C TYR A 225 25.46 17.55 4.19
N TRP A 226 25.19 17.19 5.44
CA TRP A 226 24.03 17.65 6.20
C TRP A 226 24.46 18.71 7.22
N THR A 227 23.64 19.74 7.41
CA THR A 227 23.69 20.58 8.61
C THR A 227 22.69 20.01 9.62
N VAL A 228 23.18 19.56 10.77
CA VAL A 228 22.41 18.81 11.76
C VAL A 228 22.30 19.64 13.04
N ASN A 229 21.07 19.95 13.45
CA ASN A 229 20.75 20.55 14.73
C ASN A 229 20.34 19.45 15.71
N TRP A 230 21.03 19.37 16.84
CA TRP A 230 20.83 18.30 17.81
C TRP A 230 21.04 18.82 19.25
N ARG A 231 20.65 18.02 20.24
CA ARG A 231 20.76 18.36 21.66
C ARG A 231 21.50 17.29 22.44
N THR A 232 22.27 17.68 23.45
CA THR A 232 22.81 16.76 24.47
C THR A 232 21.71 16.30 25.43
N ALA A 233 22.00 15.29 26.26
CA ALA A 233 21.09 14.84 27.32
C ALA A 233 20.64 15.98 28.26
N ASP A 234 21.52 16.96 28.51
CA ASP A 234 21.24 18.14 29.35
C ASP A 234 20.47 19.25 28.61
N GLY A 235 20.10 19.01 27.34
CA GLY A 235 19.26 19.90 26.54
C GLY A 235 20.01 21.04 25.83
N ILE A 236 21.35 21.06 25.89
CA ILE A 236 22.18 22.06 25.20
C ILE A 236 22.10 21.81 23.69
N ARG A 237 21.87 22.87 22.91
CA ARG A 237 21.72 22.79 21.45
C ARG A 237 23.05 22.97 20.74
N HIS A 238 23.30 22.10 19.77
CA HIS A 238 24.46 22.14 18.89
C HIS A 238 24.03 22.09 17.42
N THR A 239 24.86 22.68 16.56
CA THR A 239 24.72 22.62 15.11
C THR A 239 26.03 22.13 14.53
N SER A 240 25.99 21.04 13.75
CA SER A 240 27.19 20.40 13.19
C SER A 240 26.97 20.08 11.71
N ALA A 241 28.02 20.25 10.90
CA ALA A 241 28.04 19.85 9.49
C ALA A 241 28.64 18.45 9.36
N ILE A 242 27.90 17.52 8.75
CA ILE A 242 28.18 16.08 8.75
C ILE A 242 28.24 15.55 7.32
N ALA A 243 29.32 14.86 6.96
CA ALA A 243 29.46 14.23 5.65
C ALA A 243 28.46 13.08 5.48
N LYS A 244 27.81 13.00 4.32
CA LYS A 244 26.79 11.97 4.05
C LYS A 244 27.36 10.57 3.87
N THR A 245 28.61 10.46 3.43
CA THR A 245 29.25 9.17 3.11
C THR A 245 29.38 8.30 4.35
N ASP A 246 29.89 8.86 5.43
CA ASP A 246 30.41 8.13 6.59
C ASP A 246 30.03 8.75 7.93
N LEU A 247 29.23 9.83 7.94
CA LEU A 247 28.90 10.62 9.14
C LEU A 247 30.09 11.34 9.78
N THR A 248 31.19 11.53 9.05
CA THR A 248 32.34 12.29 9.52
C THR A 248 31.96 13.75 9.76
N VAL A 249 32.38 14.32 10.88
CA VAL A 249 32.12 15.72 11.22
C VAL A 249 33.01 16.60 10.35
N ILE A 250 32.39 17.40 9.49
CA ILE A 250 33.09 18.41 8.69
C ILE A 250 33.35 19.66 9.55
N SER A 251 32.38 20.00 10.40
CA SER A 251 32.47 21.09 11.37
C SER A 251 31.55 20.80 12.55
N SER A 252 32.07 20.86 13.77
CA SER A 252 31.29 20.58 14.98
C SER A 252 30.44 21.77 15.45
N GLY A 253 30.71 22.99 14.95
CA GLY A 253 30.10 24.23 15.44
C GLY A 253 30.71 24.77 16.73
N ILE A 254 31.72 24.08 17.28
CA ILE A 254 32.56 24.49 18.41
C ILE A 254 34.03 24.39 17.99
N CYS A 255 34.92 25.22 18.54
CA CYS A 255 36.33 25.15 18.16
C CYS A 255 37.01 23.90 18.77
N LEU A 256 37.03 22.77 18.05
CA LEU A 256 37.81 21.58 18.43
C LEU A 256 39.28 21.67 18.00
N SER A 257 39.88 22.85 18.12
CA SER A 257 41.30 23.10 17.79
C SER A 257 41.73 22.61 16.39
N GLY A 258 40.81 22.60 15.41
CA GLY A 258 41.08 22.17 14.03
C GLY A 258 41.11 20.66 13.79
N ARG A 259 40.66 19.84 14.74
CA ARG A 259 40.58 18.37 14.64
C ARG A 259 39.18 17.82 14.39
N ASP A 260 38.26 18.66 13.91
CA ASP A 260 36.85 18.30 13.72
C ASP A 260 36.65 17.03 12.86
N ARG A 261 37.53 16.83 11.87
CA ARG A 261 37.47 15.68 10.94
C ARG A 261 37.95 14.36 11.52
N ASP A 262 38.52 14.36 12.72
CA ASP A 262 38.96 13.14 13.41
C ASP A 262 37.78 12.42 14.10
N PHE A 263 36.58 13.03 14.09
CA PHE A 263 35.40 12.54 14.78
C PHE A 263 34.27 12.22 13.80
N ASP A 264 33.58 11.10 14.05
CA ASP A 264 32.25 10.86 13.50
C ASP A 264 31.17 11.47 14.40
N LEU A 265 29.95 11.60 13.87
CA LEU A 265 28.82 12.20 14.59
C LEU A 265 28.57 11.54 15.95
N GLN A 266 28.80 10.24 16.09
CA GLN A 266 28.63 9.51 17.34
C GLN A 266 29.69 9.93 18.38
N SER A 267 30.95 9.94 17.98
CA SER A 267 32.10 10.25 18.84
C SER A 267 32.09 11.72 19.26
N LEU A 268 31.59 12.62 18.40
CA LEU A 268 31.44 14.04 18.70
C LEU A 268 30.54 14.27 19.92
N VAL A 269 29.38 13.59 19.99
CA VAL A 269 28.47 13.74 21.13
C VAL A 269 29.16 13.28 22.42
N GLY A 270 29.84 12.14 22.39
CA GLY A 270 30.55 11.62 23.56
C GLY A 270 31.65 12.55 24.09
N VAL A 271 32.35 13.26 23.20
CA VAL A 271 33.36 14.26 23.62
C VAL A 271 32.72 15.48 24.27
N ILE A 272 31.57 15.93 23.75
CA ILE A 272 30.85 17.10 24.28
C ILE A 272 30.23 16.76 25.64
N GLU A 273 29.69 15.55 25.83
CA GLU A 273 29.15 15.11 27.12
C GLU A 273 30.23 14.84 28.19
N GLN A 274 31.45 14.49 27.79
CA GLN A 274 32.59 14.28 28.71
C GLN A 274 33.31 15.57 29.10
N GLN A 275 33.01 16.71 28.46
CA GLN A 275 33.69 17.98 28.72
C GLN A 275 33.23 18.70 29.99
N ASP A 276 32.19 18.20 30.67
CA ASP A 276 31.59 18.80 31.87
C ASP A 276 32.19 18.28 33.21
N TRP A 277 33.38 17.66 33.21
CA TRP A 277 34.08 17.19 34.42
C TRP A 277 35.40 17.92 34.68
#